data_AF-A0A8S9UKZ5-F1
#
_entry.id   AF-A0A8S9UKZ5-F1
#
_cell.length_a   1.000
_cell.length_b   1.000
_cell.length_c   1.000
_cell.angle_alpha   90.00
_cell.angle_beta   90.00
_cell.angle_gamma   90.00
#
_symmetry.space_group_name_H-M   'P 1'
#
loop_
_entity.id
_entity.type
_entity.pdbx_description
1 polymer ?
#
loop_
_entity_poly.entity_id
_entity_poly.type
_entity_poly.pdbx_seq_one_letter_code
_entity_poly.pdbx_strand_id
1 'polypeptide(L)'
;MENPAEQRLQKAIPVLNTKIDGIHQDFKTTIGHLESTLNGVKSSLADITHLLAPLQNGTAVLQVEIVSHTQTNGIPPQPFHPPPTSGSSATTDPSSVRRYKMRQGLVTIDELWNEWAVGIDGLTPVRELEAKYGTKWCDSDERRFFNRRRPISSLVEDVAASVKKKLKIPYADAVNLSIASVELYRRSNSKSRNWIAKNTSTVAENAKASATKQPTKQVGGLTSQT
;
A
#
# COMPACT_ATOMS: atom_id res chain seq x y z
N MET A 1 -15.74 62.36 4.71
CA MET A 1 -16.57 61.29 4.12
C MET A 1 -15.66 60.09 3.97
N GLU A 2 -15.77 59.12 4.88
CA GLU A 2 -14.88 57.96 4.92
C GLU A 2 -15.22 57.01 3.75
N ASN A 3 -14.21 56.46 3.08
CA ASN A 3 -14.40 55.68 1.86
C ASN A 3 -15.01 54.30 2.18
N PRO A 4 -16.15 53.92 1.58
CA PRO A 4 -16.82 52.64 1.87
C PRO A 4 -15.96 51.40 1.56
N ALA A 5 -14.95 51.52 0.68
CA ALA A 5 -13.99 50.44 0.44
C ALA A 5 -13.03 50.23 1.63
N GLU A 6 -12.65 51.29 2.32
CA GLU A 6 -11.72 51.26 3.45
C GLU A 6 -12.35 50.60 4.68
N GLN A 7 -13.63 50.87 4.96
CA GLN A 7 -14.38 50.16 6.01
C GLN A 7 -14.51 48.66 5.76
N ARG A 8 -14.65 48.23 4.50
CA ARG A 8 -14.71 46.80 4.14
C ARG A 8 -13.35 46.13 4.32
N LEU A 9 -12.27 46.84 3.98
CA LEU A 9 -10.91 46.35 4.17
C LEU A 9 -10.57 46.22 5.66
N GLN A 10 -10.87 47.23 6.48
CA GLN A 10 -10.67 47.20 7.93
C GLN A 10 -11.43 46.04 8.60
N LYS A 11 -12.61 45.67 8.09
CA LYS A 11 -13.36 44.50 8.57
C LYS A 11 -12.79 43.16 8.09
N ALA A 12 -12.17 43.11 6.91
CA ALA A 12 -11.67 41.87 6.31
C ALA A 12 -10.30 41.44 6.85
N ILE A 13 -9.42 42.39 7.20
CA ILE A 13 -8.09 42.12 7.76
C ILE A 13 -8.13 41.20 9.00
N PRO A 14 -8.94 41.46 10.04
CA PRO A 14 -8.94 40.61 11.22
C PRO A 14 -9.44 39.19 10.91
N VAL A 15 -10.43 39.06 10.02
CA VAL A 15 -10.94 37.74 9.59
C VAL A 15 -9.86 36.95 8.86
N LEU A 16 -9.08 37.62 8.02
CA LEU A 16 -7.97 37.00 7.32
C LEU A 16 -6.88 36.54 8.29
N ASN A 17 -6.51 37.38 9.26
CA ASN A 17 -5.51 37.05 10.29
C ASN A 17 -5.94 35.81 11.08
N THR A 18 -7.19 35.79 11.58
CA THR A 18 -7.72 34.62 12.29
C THR A 18 -7.66 33.35 11.44
N LYS A 19 -7.92 33.46 10.14
CA LYS A 19 -7.85 32.32 9.23
C LYS A 19 -6.42 31.84 9.01
N ILE A 20 -5.47 32.76 8.86
CA ILE A 20 -4.03 32.44 8.73
C ILE A 20 -3.53 31.77 10.02
N ASP A 21 -3.90 32.32 11.18
CA ASP A 21 -3.52 31.75 12.47
C ASP A 21 -4.12 30.36 12.66
N GLY A 22 -5.39 30.15 12.28
CA GLY A 22 -6.02 28.84 12.30
C GLY A 22 -5.29 27.82 11.43
N ILE A 23 -4.98 28.18 10.18
CA ILE A 23 -4.21 27.31 9.27
C ILE A 23 -2.82 27.01 9.85
N HIS A 24 -2.17 28.00 10.47
CA HIS A 24 -0.87 27.80 11.09
C HIS A 24 -0.93 26.82 12.28
N GLN A 25 -1.97 26.91 13.11
CA GLN A 25 -2.21 25.98 14.21
C GLN A 25 -2.53 24.57 13.71
N ASP A 26 -3.36 24.43 12.68
CA ASP A 26 -3.68 23.14 12.08
C ASP A 26 -2.43 22.46 11.51
N PHE A 27 -1.58 23.24 10.83
CA PHE A 27 -0.32 22.74 10.31
C PHE A 27 0.64 22.31 11.42
N LYS A 28 0.79 23.13 12.47
CA LYS A 28 1.62 22.80 13.64
C LYS A 28 1.15 21.53 14.33
N THR A 29 -0.17 21.38 14.50
CA THR A 29 -0.78 20.17 15.07
C THR A 29 -0.51 18.94 14.21
N THR A 30 -0.63 19.08 12.88
CA THR A 30 -0.38 18.00 11.94
C THR A 30 1.10 17.56 11.97
N ILE A 31 2.04 18.50 12.03
CA ILE A 31 3.46 18.19 12.17
C ILE A 31 3.72 17.43 13.47
N GLY A 32 3.18 17.90 14.61
CA GLY A 32 3.35 17.21 15.89
C GLY A 32 2.84 15.76 15.86
N HIS A 33 1.69 15.52 15.21
CA HIS A 33 1.17 14.16 15.03
C HIS A 33 2.10 13.29 14.17
N LEU A 34 2.66 13.85 13.10
CA LEU A 34 3.61 13.13 12.23
C LEU A 34 4.88 12.74 12.99
N GLU A 35 5.44 13.65 13.79
CA GLU A 35 6.60 13.37 14.64
C GLU A 35 6.30 12.25 15.65
N SER A 36 5.13 12.29 16.30
CA SER A 36 4.72 11.22 17.21
C SER A 36 4.57 9.87 16.50
N THR A 37 3.98 9.85 15.31
CA THR A 37 3.81 8.63 14.52
C THR A 37 5.17 8.06 14.11
N LEU A 38 6.08 8.92 13.66
CA LEU A 38 7.43 8.53 13.26
C LEU A 38 8.22 7.94 14.43
N ASN A 39 8.11 8.56 15.62
CA ASN A 39 8.73 8.03 16.83
C ASN A 39 8.17 6.66 17.21
N GLY A 40 6.84 6.46 17.09
CA GLY A 40 6.21 5.15 17.30
C GLY A 40 6.76 4.07 16.36
N VAL A 41 6.84 4.37 15.06
CA VAL A 41 7.40 3.45 14.05
C VAL A 41 8.87 3.14 14.34
N LYS A 42 9.67 4.13 14.72
CA LYS A 42 11.08 3.94 15.07
C LYS A 42 11.24 3.00 16.26
N SER A 43 10.42 3.13 17.29
CA SER A 43 10.43 2.23 18.45
C SER A 43 10.04 0.81 18.05
N SER A 44 8.95 0.62 17.28
CA SER A 44 8.56 -0.71 16.82
C SER A 44 9.64 -1.39 15.97
N LEU A 45 10.35 -0.64 15.14
CA LEU A 45 11.47 -1.17 14.37
C LEU A 45 12.63 -1.61 15.26
N ALA A 46 12.93 -0.85 16.32
CA ALA A 46 13.94 -1.23 17.30
C ALA A 46 13.53 -2.53 18.02
N ASP A 47 12.26 -2.68 18.40
CA ASP A 47 11.74 -3.89 19.04
C ASP A 47 11.88 -5.11 18.11
N ILE A 48 11.47 -4.98 16.84
CA ILE A 48 11.62 -6.06 15.85
C ILE A 48 13.09 -6.43 15.66
N THR A 49 13.97 -5.43 15.59
CA THR A 49 15.41 -5.65 15.46
C THR A 49 15.96 -6.41 16.66
N HIS A 50 15.54 -6.06 17.87
CA HIS A 50 15.91 -6.77 19.09
C HIS A 50 15.40 -8.22 19.13
N LEU A 51 14.17 -8.47 18.66
CA LEU A 51 13.59 -9.82 18.58
C LEU A 51 14.33 -10.72 17.57
N LEU A 52 14.84 -10.15 16.48
CA LEU A 52 15.56 -10.89 15.45
C LEU A 52 17.05 -11.07 15.75
N ALA A 53 17.62 -10.32 16.69
CA ALA A 53 19.05 -10.40 17.03
C ALA A 53 19.51 -11.83 17.40
N PRO A 54 18.75 -12.65 18.16
CA PRO A 54 19.18 -14.01 18.48
C PRO A 54 19.25 -14.93 17.25
N LEU A 55 18.37 -14.71 16.26
CA LEU A 55 18.37 -15.47 15.00
C LEU A 55 19.56 -15.07 14.12
N GLN A 56 19.85 -13.77 14.02
CA GLN A 56 20.98 -13.26 13.25
C GLN A 56 22.34 -13.69 13.84
N ASN A 57 22.45 -13.69 15.17
CA ASN A 57 23.69 -14.02 15.86
C ASN A 57 23.87 -15.53 16.07
N GLY A 58 22.97 -16.37 15.54
CA GLY A 58 23.03 -17.83 15.67
C GLY A 58 22.84 -18.36 17.10
N THR A 59 22.34 -17.53 18.01
CA THR A 59 22.08 -17.87 19.42
C THR A 59 20.66 -18.39 19.67
N ALA A 60 19.79 -18.37 18.65
CA ALA A 60 18.43 -18.87 18.77
C ALA A 60 18.41 -20.40 18.92
N VAL A 61 17.74 -20.90 19.98
CA VAL A 61 17.53 -22.33 20.19
C VAL A 61 16.29 -22.77 19.41
N LEU A 62 16.47 -23.67 18.45
CA LEU A 62 15.37 -24.28 17.69
C LEU A 62 15.03 -25.63 18.32
N GLN A 63 13.83 -25.74 18.91
CA GLN A 63 13.28 -27.03 19.30
C GLN A 63 12.63 -27.67 18.07
N VAL A 64 13.22 -28.77 17.60
CA VAL A 64 12.69 -29.56 16.48
C VAL A 64 11.93 -30.75 17.08
N GLU A 65 10.60 -30.71 17.01
CA GLU A 65 9.77 -31.86 17.35
C GLU A 65 9.66 -32.78 16.12
N ILE A 66 10.31 -33.94 16.20
CA ILE A 66 10.24 -34.95 15.13
C ILE A 66 8.97 -35.78 15.36
N VAL A 67 7.91 -35.44 14.62
CA VAL A 67 6.66 -36.22 14.64
C VAL A 67 6.79 -37.43 13.72
N SER A 68 7.15 -38.57 14.29
CA SER A 68 7.16 -39.87 13.60
C SER A 68 5.72 -40.32 13.31
N HIS A 69 5.32 -40.30 12.05
CA HIS A 69 4.01 -40.77 11.59
C HIS A 69 4.09 -42.25 11.18
N THR A 70 3.96 -43.16 12.14
CA THR A 70 3.68 -44.58 11.85
C THR A 70 2.17 -44.77 11.73
N GLN A 71 1.67 -44.81 10.50
CA GLN A 71 0.28 -45.14 10.18
C GLN A 71 0.11 -46.67 10.25
N THR A 72 -0.45 -47.19 11.35
CA THR A 72 -1.01 -48.55 11.40
C THR A 72 -2.42 -48.48 12.01
N ASN A 73 -3.44 -48.76 11.20
CA ASN A 73 -4.84 -48.86 11.61
C ASN A 73 -5.05 -50.00 12.63
N GLY A 74 -5.70 -49.69 13.76
CA GLY A 74 -6.27 -50.66 14.70
C GLY A 74 -6.66 -50.03 16.05
N ILE A 75 -7.96 -50.01 16.39
CA ILE A 75 -8.61 -49.44 17.60
C ILE A 75 -9.40 -50.59 18.30
N PRO A 76 -9.70 -50.66 19.63
CA PRO A 76 -9.05 -50.23 20.90
C PRO A 76 -9.11 -51.37 22.00
N PRO A 77 -8.89 -51.15 23.33
CA PRO A 77 -9.83 -50.45 24.23
C PRO A 77 -9.19 -49.49 25.28
N GLN A 78 -9.92 -48.41 25.57
CA GLN A 78 -9.82 -47.52 26.75
C GLN A 78 -10.52 -48.19 27.96
N PRO A 79 -10.29 -47.83 29.25
CA PRO A 79 -10.38 -46.43 29.73
C PRO A 79 -9.44 -46.04 30.89
N PHE A 80 -9.11 -44.75 31.05
CA PHE A 80 -9.11 -44.02 32.34
C PHE A 80 -8.87 -42.51 32.08
N HIS A 81 -9.83 -41.69 32.50
CA HIS A 81 -9.75 -40.24 32.71
C HIS A 81 -10.39 -39.95 34.09
N PRO A 82 -10.00 -38.90 34.86
CA PRO A 82 -10.36 -37.50 34.54
C PRO A 82 -9.33 -36.43 35.07
N PRO A 83 -9.64 -35.10 35.24
CA PRO A 83 -9.22 -33.96 34.38
C PRO A 83 -8.64 -32.75 35.20
N PRO A 84 -8.74 -31.45 34.79
CA PRO A 84 -8.25 -30.73 33.61
C PRO A 84 -7.28 -29.57 33.97
N THR A 85 -6.48 -29.07 33.01
CA THR A 85 -6.01 -27.67 33.06
C THR A 85 -6.04 -27.07 31.66
N SER A 86 -6.85 -26.02 31.51
CA SER A 86 -7.21 -25.35 30.27
C SER A 86 -5.99 -24.77 29.55
N GLY A 87 -5.67 -25.33 28.38
CA GLY A 87 -4.85 -24.71 27.36
C GLY A 87 -5.66 -24.63 26.08
N SER A 88 -6.24 -23.46 25.82
CA SER A 88 -7.02 -23.19 24.61
C SER A 88 -6.09 -23.12 23.40
N SER A 89 -5.84 -24.26 22.74
CA SER A 89 -5.17 -24.30 21.45
C SER A 89 -6.19 -24.52 20.35
N ALA A 90 -6.37 -23.47 19.54
CA ALA A 90 -7.17 -23.50 18.33
C ALA A 90 -6.61 -24.55 17.36
N THR A 91 -7.38 -25.61 17.14
CA THR A 91 -7.12 -26.64 16.14
C THR A 91 -7.14 -26.00 14.75
N THR A 92 -5.97 -25.84 14.12
CA THR A 92 -5.89 -25.48 12.71
C THR A 92 -5.80 -26.78 11.90
N ASP A 93 -6.92 -27.13 11.27
CA ASP A 93 -7.06 -28.23 10.32
C ASP A 93 -6.08 -28.09 9.12
N PRO A 94 -5.23 -29.10 8.83
CA PRO A 94 -4.24 -29.05 7.76
C PRO A 94 -4.75 -29.61 6.41
N SER A 95 -6.00 -29.36 6.01
CA SER A 95 -6.60 -29.96 4.80
C SER A 95 -6.81 -29.05 3.57
N SER A 96 -6.28 -27.81 3.52
CA SER A 96 -6.42 -26.99 2.29
C SER A 96 -5.09 -26.76 1.59
N VAL A 97 -4.97 -27.30 0.37
CA VAL A 97 -4.10 -26.73 -0.67
C VAL A 97 -4.54 -25.26 -0.77
N ARG A 98 -3.80 -24.33 -0.14
CA ARG A 98 -4.17 -22.92 -0.13
C ARG A 98 -4.05 -22.38 -1.56
N ARG A 99 -5.16 -22.42 -2.30
CA ARG A 99 -5.30 -21.68 -3.55
C ARG A 99 -5.08 -20.20 -3.24
N TYR A 100 -4.35 -19.53 -4.12
CA TYR A 100 -4.04 -18.12 -3.96
C TYR A 100 -5.33 -17.31 -3.85
N LYS A 101 -5.39 -16.42 -2.86
CA LYS A 101 -6.54 -15.53 -2.61
C LYS A 101 -6.09 -14.08 -2.69
N MET A 102 -6.68 -13.29 -3.58
CA MET A 102 -6.38 -11.86 -3.69
C MET A 102 -6.87 -11.12 -2.45
N ARG A 103 -6.10 -10.13 -2.00
CA ARG A 103 -6.51 -9.29 -0.85
C ARG A 103 -7.71 -8.44 -1.24
N GLN A 104 -8.86 -8.63 -0.59
CA GLN A 104 -10.11 -7.96 -0.97
C GLN A 104 -10.23 -6.49 -0.48
N GLY A 105 -9.26 -5.99 0.29
CA GLY A 105 -9.29 -4.66 0.90
C GLY A 105 -8.32 -3.63 0.33
N LEU A 106 -7.54 -3.93 -0.72
CA LEU A 106 -6.63 -2.93 -1.30
C LEU A 106 -7.47 -1.72 -1.72
N VAL A 107 -7.03 -0.49 -1.46
CA VAL A 107 -7.78 0.76 -1.71
C VAL A 107 -7.12 1.59 -2.80
N THR A 108 -5.79 1.59 -2.85
CA THR A 108 -4.97 2.42 -3.72
C THR A 108 -4.50 1.67 -4.97
N ILE A 109 -4.05 2.41 -5.98
CA ILE A 109 -3.40 1.85 -7.17
C ILE A 109 -2.02 1.29 -6.84
N ASP A 110 -1.33 1.85 -5.84
CA ASP A 110 -0.03 1.37 -5.35
C ASP A 110 -0.13 -0.03 -4.75
N GLU A 111 -1.04 -0.23 -3.80
CA GLU A 111 -1.30 -1.54 -3.20
C GLU A 111 -1.66 -2.60 -4.26
N LEU A 112 -2.45 -2.20 -5.26
CA LEU A 112 -2.82 -3.06 -6.38
C LEU A 112 -1.59 -3.47 -7.20
N TRP A 113 -0.71 -2.51 -7.47
CA TRP A 113 0.52 -2.74 -8.20
C TRP A 113 1.49 -3.64 -7.42
N ASN A 114 1.58 -3.44 -6.11
CA ASN A 114 2.42 -4.29 -5.26
C ASN A 114 1.95 -5.74 -5.28
N GLU A 115 0.64 -6.00 -5.15
CA GLU A 115 0.09 -7.36 -5.32
C GLU A 115 0.41 -7.94 -6.72
N TRP A 116 0.35 -7.10 -7.75
CA TRP A 116 0.60 -7.50 -9.13
C TRP A 116 2.06 -7.89 -9.41
N ALA A 117 3.01 -7.03 -9.00
CA ALA A 117 4.38 -7.05 -9.47
C ALA A 117 5.40 -7.51 -8.42
N VAL A 118 5.11 -7.30 -7.13
CA VAL A 118 6.03 -7.61 -6.01
C VAL A 118 5.54 -8.79 -5.19
N GLY A 119 4.22 -8.96 -5.10
CA GLY A 119 3.60 -9.86 -4.14
C GLY A 119 3.30 -9.16 -2.82
N ILE A 120 2.48 -9.82 -2.00
CA ILE A 120 2.03 -9.32 -0.70
C ILE A 120 2.29 -10.43 0.33
N ASP A 121 2.77 -10.06 1.52
CA ASP A 121 3.02 -10.98 2.64
C ASP A 121 3.92 -12.19 2.27
N GLY A 122 4.86 -11.98 1.33
CA GLY A 122 5.76 -13.03 0.83
C GLY A 122 5.11 -14.02 -0.16
N LEU A 123 3.88 -13.78 -0.59
CA LEU A 123 3.22 -14.57 -1.62
C LEU A 123 3.75 -14.22 -3.03
N THR A 124 3.70 -15.21 -3.92
CA THR A 124 4.06 -15.04 -5.33
C THR A 124 3.26 -13.90 -5.98
N PRO A 125 3.92 -12.98 -6.74
CA PRO A 125 3.23 -11.93 -7.47
C PRO A 125 2.16 -12.47 -8.42
N VAL A 126 1.05 -11.76 -8.56
CA VAL A 126 -0.05 -12.19 -9.45
C VAL A 126 0.41 -12.31 -10.90
N ARG A 127 1.33 -11.44 -11.36
CA ARG A 127 1.91 -11.53 -12.70
C ARG A 127 2.61 -12.87 -12.95
N GLU A 128 3.35 -13.38 -11.97
CA GLU A 128 4.06 -14.66 -12.09
C GLU A 128 3.08 -15.84 -12.06
N LEU A 129 2.03 -15.76 -11.24
CA LEU A 129 0.96 -16.74 -11.22
C LEU A 129 0.22 -16.81 -12.56
N GLU A 130 -0.09 -15.66 -13.16
CA GLU A 130 -0.69 -15.57 -14.49
C GLU A 130 0.25 -16.14 -15.56
N ALA A 131 1.54 -15.81 -15.51
CA ALA A 131 2.52 -16.33 -16.46
C ALA A 131 2.68 -17.86 -16.38
N LYS A 132 2.67 -18.41 -15.16
CA LYS A 132 2.92 -19.84 -14.93
C LYS A 132 1.68 -20.72 -15.10
N TYR A 133 0.51 -20.23 -14.69
CA TYR A 133 -0.72 -21.03 -14.63
C TYR A 133 -1.88 -20.44 -15.44
N GLY A 134 -1.70 -19.31 -16.13
CA GLY A 134 -2.76 -18.64 -16.87
C GLY A 134 -3.85 -18.15 -15.93
N THR A 135 -5.11 -18.48 -16.23
CA THR A 135 -6.24 -18.21 -15.30
C THR A 135 -6.57 -19.39 -14.39
N LYS A 136 -5.80 -20.49 -14.45
CA LYS A 136 -6.12 -21.73 -13.70
C LYS A 136 -5.79 -21.63 -12.20
N TRP A 137 -4.94 -20.68 -11.80
CA TRP A 137 -4.69 -20.38 -10.38
C TRP A 137 -5.87 -19.63 -9.73
N CYS A 138 -6.81 -19.13 -10.53
CA CYS A 138 -7.86 -18.21 -10.12
C CYS A 138 -9.23 -18.92 -10.08
N ASP A 139 -9.73 -19.17 -8.87
CA ASP A 139 -11.08 -19.70 -8.64
C ASP A 139 -12.17 -18.72 -9.11
N SER A 140 -13.43 -19.17 -9.19
CA SER A 140 -14.55 -18.37 -9.70
C SER A 140 -14.72 -17.02 -9.00
N ASP A 141 -14.48 -16.99 -7.69
CA ASP A 141 -14.62 -15.79 -6.86
C ASP A 141 -13.46 -14.81 -7.12
N GLU A 142 -12.24 -15.33 -7.22
CA GLU A 142 -11.03 -14.56 -7.49
C GLU A 142 -11.01 -14.02 -8.93
N ARG A 143 -11.64 -14.73 -9.88
CA ARG A 143 -11.70 -14.35 -11.29
C ARG A 143 -12.30 -12.96 -11.49
N ARG A 144 -13.31 -12.62 -10.70
CA ARG A 144 -13.98 -11.31 -10.75
C ARG A 144 -13.04 -10.19 -10.31
N PHE A 145 -12.24 -10.43 -9.27
CA PHE A 145 -11.26 -9.46 -8.79
C PHE A 145 -10.12 -9.32 -9.78
N PHE A 146 -9.56 -10.43 -10.26
CA PHE A 146 -8.52 -10.43 -11.27
C PHE A 146 -8.93 -9.65 -12.52
N ASN A 147 -10.10 -9.92 -13.10
CA ASN A 147 -10.58 -9.23 -14.29
C ASN A 147 -10.79 -7.73 -14.07
N ARG A 148 -11.14 -7.31 -12.85
CA ARG A 148 -11.31 -5.88 -12.51
C ARG A 148 -9.98 -5.18 -12.27
N ARG A 149 -8.96 -5.91 -11.82
CA ARG A 149 -7.63 -5.39 -11.44
C ARG A 149 -6.65 -5.39 -12.61
N ARG A 150 -6.70 -6.40 -13.48
CA ARG A 150 -5.80 -6.56 -14.64
C ARG A 150 -5.74 -5.34 -15.56
N PRO A 151 -6.86 -4.68 -15.93
CA PRO A 151 -6.82 -3.49 -16.78
C PRO A 151 -6.07 -2.32 -16.14
N ILE A 152 -6.14 -2.20 -14.81
CA ILE A 152 -5.42 -1.15 -14.07
C ILE A 152 -3.92 -1.43 -14.09
N SER A 153 -3.50 -2.68 -13.88
CA SER A 153 -2.09 -3.05 -13.98
C SER A 153 -1.53 -2.81 -15.39
N SER A 154 -2.28 -3.20 -16.43
CA SER A 154 -1.90 -2.92 -17.83
C SER A 154 -1.78 -1.42 -18.10
N LEU A 155 -2.72 -0.63 -17.57
CA LEU A 155 -2.69 0.83 -17.68
C LEU A 155 -1.40 1.42 -17.06
N VAL A 156 -1.00 0.95 -15.88
CA VAL A 156 0.24 1.41 -15.23
C VAL A 156 1.47 1.04 -16.08
N GLU A 157 1.51 -0.17 -16.65
CA GLU A 157 2.57 -0.62 -17.56
C GLU A 157 2.67 0.30 -18.79
N ASP A 158 1.54 0.64 -19.42
CA ASP A 158 1.46 1.48 -20.62
C ASP A 158 1.92 2.93 -20.37
N VAL A 159 1.46 3.51 -19.24
CA VAL A 159 1.88 4.85 -18.83
C VAL A 159 3.37 4.84 -18.51
N ALA A 160 3.87 3.82 -17.81
CA ALA A 160 5.28 3.70 -17.43
C ALA A 160 6.19 3.55 -18.65
N ALA A 161 5.80 2.75 -19.65
CA ALA A 161 6.55 2.63 -20.90
C ALA A 161 6.66 3.98 -21.64
N SER A 162 5.57 4.75 -21.65
CA SER A 162 5.52 6.08 -22.27
C SER A 162 6.38 7.09 -21.52
N VAL A 163 6.29 7.10 -20.19
CA VAL A 163 7.06 7.98 -19.29
C VAL A 163 8.54 7.66 -19.38
N LYS A 164 8.94 6.39 -19.30
CA LYS A 164 10.31 5.91 -19.51
C LYS A 164 10.88 6.44 -20.83
N LYS A 165 10.14 6.29 -21.93
CA LYS A 165 10.58 6.74 -23.26
C LYS A 165 10.76 8.25 -23.33
N LYS A 166 9.83 9.03 -22.76
CA LYS A 166 9.83 10.49 -22.87
C LYS A 166 10.83 11.17 -21.92
N LEU A 167 10.93 10.68 -20.69
CA LEU A 167 11.81 11.24 -19.65
C LEU A 167 13.19 10.56 -19.59
N LYS A 168 13.40 9.43 -20.28
CA LYS A 168 14.64 8.65 -20.29
C LYS A 168 15.13 8.25 -18.88
N ILE A 169 14.18 7.90 -18.02
CA ILE A 169 14.44 7.47 -16.62
C ILE A 169 14.41 5.94 -16.50
N PRO A 170 14.98 5.37 -15.42
CA PRO A 170 14.82 3.95 -15.09
C PRO A 170 13.35 3.51 -15.08
N TYR A 171 13.09 2.26 -15.43
CA TYR A 171 11.71 1.74 -15.51
C TYR A 171 11.00 1.75 -14.15
N ALA A 172 11.73 1.48 -13.06
CA ALA A 172 11.19 1.54 -11.70
C ALA A 172 10.64 2.95 -11.36
N ASP A 173 11.41 4.00 -11.68
CA ASP A 173 10.97 5.39 -11.46
C ASP A 173 9.78 5.74 -12.36
N ALA A 174 9.78 5.25 -13.60
CA ALA A 174 8.66 5.45 -14.51
C ALA A 174 7.37 4.78 -14.00
N VAL A 175 7.48 3.61 -13.38
CA VAL A 175 6.36 2.91 -12.74
C VAL A 175 5.84 3.73 -11.56
N ASN A 176 6.70 4.21 -10.67
CA ASN A 176 6.32 5.03 -9.53
C ASN A 176 5.57 6.31 -9.94
N LEU A 177 6.10 7.03 -10.94
CA LEU A 177 5.43 8.20 -11.52
C LEU A 177 4.08 7.85 -12.16
N SER A 178 3.97 6.67 -12.76
CA SER A 178 2.73 6.21 -13.39
C SER A 178 1.66 5.87 -12.36
N ILE A 179 2.03 5.14 -11.31
CA ILE A 179 1.14 4.84 -10.17
C ILE A 179 0.63 6.14 -9.57
N ALA A 180 1.54 7.07 -9.25
CA ALA A 180 1.19 8.37 -8.68
C ALA A 180 0.25 9.16 -9.60
N SER A 181 0.53 9.20 -10.90
CA SER A 181 -0.28 9.96 -11.86
C SER A 181 -1.68 9.37 -12.06
N VAL A 182 -1.80 8.04 -12.10
CA VAL A 182 -3.10 7.35 -12.19
C VAL A 182 -3.92 7.55 -10.90
N GLU A 183 -3.29 7.47 -9.72
CA GLU A 183 -3.95 7.70 -8.43
C GLU A 183 -4.38 9.17 -8.27
N LEU A 184 -3.53 10.13 -8.67
CA LEU A 184 -3.88 11.54 -8.68
C LEU A 184 -5.09 11.80 -9.58
N TYR A 185 -5.07 11.31 -10.82
CA TYR A 185 -6.22 11.44 -11.73
C TYR A 185 -7.49 10.87 -11.10
N ARG A 186 -7.41 9.67 -10.50
CA ARG A 186 -8.53 9.01 -9.85
C ARG A 186 -9.11 9.86 -8.71
N ARG A 187 -8.26 10.41 -7.84
CA ARG A 187 -8.67 11.23 -6.69
C ARG A 187 -9.23 12.59 -7.11
N SER A 188 -8.53 13.31 -8.00
CA SER A 188 -8.95 14.64 -8.47
C SER A 188 -10.30 14.61 -9.21
N ASN A 189 -10.63 13.47 -9.84
CA ASN A 189 -11.89 13.30 -10.56
C ASN A 189 -12.93 12.47 -9.78
N SER A 190 -12.66 12.16 -8.50
CA SER A 190 -13.51 11.33 -7.62
C SER A 190 -13.98 10.02 -8.28
N LYS A 191 -13.11 9.38 -9.07
CA LYS A 191 -13.44 8.16 -9.81
C LYS A 191 -13.18 6.92 -8.97
N SER A 192 -14.05 5.94 -9.10
CA SER A 192 -13.82 4.62 -8.50
C SER A 192 -12.79 3.84 -9.31
N ARG A 193 -12.08 2.89 -8.68
CA ARG A 193 -11.15 2.00 -9.40
C ARG A 193 -11.83 1.16 -10.48
N ASN A 194 -13.11 0.79 -10.26
CA ASN A 194 -13.89 0.12 -11.30
C ASN A 194 -14.07 1.00 -12.53
N TRP A 195 -14.30 2.30 -12.29
CA TRP A 195 -14.44 3.27 -13.37
C TRP A 195 -13.12 3.40 -14.13
N ILE A 196 -11.98 3.46 -13.44
CA ILE A 196 -10.64 3.46 -14.06
C ILE A 196 -10.43 2.22 -14.92
N ALA A 197 -10.74 1.03 -14.40
CA ALA A 197 -10.59 -0.23 -15.12
C ALA A 197 -11.41 -0.30 -16.43
N LYS A 198 -12.55 0.41 -16.49
CA LYS A 198 -13.42 0.48 -17.68
C LYS A 198 -13.03 1.59 -18.67
N ASN A 199 -12.21 2.56 -18.26
CA ASN A 199 -11.90 3.76 -19.04
C ASN A 199 -10.38 3.97 -19.16
N THR A 200 -9.63 2.88 -19.35
CA THR A 200 -8.17 2.88 -19.33
C THR A 200 -7.57 3.86 -20.35
N SER A 201 -8.12 3.95 -21.57
CA SER A 201 -7.63 4.86 -22.61
C SER A 201 -7.66 6.33 -22.18
N THR A 202 -8.80 6.81 -21.67
CA THR A 202 -8.96 8.20 -21.19
C THR A 202 -8.01 8.49 -20.04
N VAL A 203 -7.86 7.54 -19.11
CA VAL A 203 -6.95 7.70 -17.97
C VAL A 203 -5.50 7.71 -18.44
N ALA A 204 -5.13 6.86 -19.40
CA ALA A 204 -3.78 6.76 -19.94
C ALA A 204 -3.32 8.10 -20.55
N GLU A 205 -4.16 8.75 -21.35
CA GLU A 205 -3.83 10.04 -21.96
C GLU A 205 -3.56 11.12 -20.91
N ASN A 206 -4.46 11.25 -19.92
CA ASN A 206 -4.34 12.24 -18.85
C ASN A 206 -3.15 11.94 -17.92
N ALA A 207 -2.94 10.67 -17.58
CA ALA A 207 -1.85 10.23 -16.72
C ALA A 207 -0.49 10.43 -17.41
N LYS A 208 -0.36 10.12 -18.71
CA LYS A 208 0.87 10.38 -19.49
C LYS A 208 1.19 11.87 -19.56
N ALA A 209 0.19 12.71 -19.77
CA ALA A 209 0.37 14.16 -19.78
C ALA A 209 0.83 14.68 -18.42
N SER A 210 0.23 14.19 -17.33
CA SER A 210 0.55 14.62 -15.96
C SER A 210 1.93 14.13 -15.52
N ALA A 211 2.25 12.85 -15.74
CA ALA A 211 3.53 12.24 -15.38
C ALA A 211 4.75 12.86 -16.08
N THR A 212 4.53 13.52 -17.22
CA THR A 212 5.60 14.08 -18.06
C THR A 212 5.75 15.59 -17.94
N LYS A 213 4.85 16.25 -17.20
CA LYS A 213 5.05 17.64 -16.74
C LYS A 213 6.00 17.59 -15.55
N GLN A 214 7.28 17.91 -15.79
CA GLN A 214 8.28 18.08 -14.72
C GLN A 214 7.77 19.09 -13.67
N PRO A 215 8.17 18.95 -12.38
CA PRO A 215 8.05 20.03 -11.43
C PRO A 215 8.99 21.16 -11.87
N THR A 216 8.42 22.27 -12.35
CA THR A 216 9.16 23.51 -12.54
C THR A 216 9.71 23.95 -11.18
N LYS A 217 11.05 23.94 -11.08
CA LYS A 217 11.91 24.64 -10.12
C LYS A 217 11.17 25.48 -9.06
N GLN A 218 11.17 25.01 -7.82
CA GLN A 218 11.29 25.90 -6.66
C GLN A 218 12.73 25.77 -6.15
N VAL A 219 13.64 26.52 -6.77
CA VAL A 219 14.94 26.85 -6.15
C VAL A 219 14.78 28.30 -5.71
N GLY A 220 14.36 28.48 -4.46
CA GLY A 220 14.43 29.77 -3.79
C GLY A 220 15.90 30.13 -3.62
N GLY A 221 16.36 31.10 -4.41
CA GLY A 221 17.64 31.76 -4.18
C GLY A 221 17.51 32.62 -2.92
N LEU A 222 18.10 32.17 -1.81
CA LEU A 222 18.53 33.07 -0.74
C LEU A 222 19.74 33.85 -1.26
N THR A 223 19.53 35.08 -1.73
CA THR A 223 20.59 36.09 -1.71
C THR A 223 20.65 36.68 -0.31
N SER A 224 21.61 36.22 0.49
CA SER A 224 22.10 37.00 1.62
C SER A 224 23.00 38.10 1.05
N GLN A 225 22.67 39.36 1.31
CA GLN A 225 23.63 40.45 1.22
C GLN A 225 24.03 40.85 2.65
N THR A 226 25.33 40.73 2.86
CA THR A 226 26.18 41.40 3.84
C THR A 226 26.02 42.90 3.85
#